data_AF-A0A3N5ESA3-F1
#
_entry.id   AF-A0A3N5ESA3-F1
#
_cell.length_a   1.000
_cell.length_b   1.000
_cell.length_c   1.000
_cell.angle_alpha   90.00
_cell.angle_beta   90.00
_cell.angle_gamma   90.00
#
_symmetry.space_group_name_H-M   'P 1'
#
loop_
_entity.id
_entity.type
_entity.pdbx_description
1 polymer ?
#
loop_
_entity_poly.entity_id
_entity_poly.type
_entity_poly.pdbx_seq_one_letter_code
_entity_poly.pdbx_strand_id
1 'polypeptide(L)' 'ALDKFIDVIRMNRYYDDDGARKACLAIFRLLGEENEVTRRHRRDFSSALH' A
#
# COMPACT_ATOMS: atom_id res chain seq x y z
N ALA A 1 -3.57 8.60 4.68
CA ALA A 1 -3.19 7.43 5.50
C ALA A 1 -2.41 6.40 4.68
N LEU A 2 -2.92 6.00 3.50
CA LEU A 2 -2.23 5.10 2.55
C LEU A 2 -0.81 5.56 2.20
N ASP A 3 -0.59 6.86 1.95
CA ASP A 3 0.75 7.38 1.65
C ASP A 3 1.76 7.08 2.75
N LYS A 4 1.36 7.23 4.03
CA LYS A 4 2.23 6.91 5.17
C LYS A 4 2.54 5.41 5.25
N PHE A 5 1.60 4.54 4.90
CA PHE A 5 1.89 3.11 4.82
C PHE A 5 2.88 2.81 3.68
N ILE A 6 2.74 3.48 2.54
CA ILE A 6 3.68 3.34 1.41
C ILE A 6 5.07 3.85 1.80
N ASP A 7 5.18 4.95 2.53
CA ASP A 7 6.45 5.46 3.05
C ASP A 7 7.11 4.45 4.00
N VAL A 8 6.33 3.82 4.91
CA VAL A 8 6.85 2.75 5.77
C VAL A 8 7.39 1.58 4.95
N ILE A 9 6.70 1.18 3.87
CA ILE A 9 7.17 0.12 2.97
C ILE A 9 8.51 0.50 2.32
N ARG A 10 8.66 1.76 1.88
CA ARG A 10 9.93 2.26 1.30
C ARG A 10 11.07 2.26 2.30
N MET A 11 10.80 2.57 3.57
CA MET A 11 11.82 2.63 4.62
C MET A 11 12.18 1.26 5.19
N ASN A 12 11.17 0.43 5.46
CA ASN A 12 11.33 -0.91 6.00
C ASN A 12 10.13 -1.79 5.63
N ARG A 13 10.27 -2.46 4.48
CA ARG A 13 9.25 -3.36 3.91
C ARG A 13 8.76 -4.43 4.89
N TYR A 14 9.65 -4.98 5.70
CA TYR A 14 9.37 -6.10 6.62
C TYR A 14 8.97 -5.66 8.02
N TYR A 15 8.82 -4.35 8.24
CA TYR A 15 8.38 -3.83 9.52
C TYR A 15 7.02 -4.41 9.91
N ASP A 16 6.92 -4.91 11.14
CA ASP A 16 5.70 -5.50 11.70
C ASP A 16 5.11 -6.64 10.84
N ASP A 17 5.97 -7.59 10.41
CA ASP A 17 5.57 -8.74 9.58
C ASP A 17 4.80 -8.33 8.32
N ASP A 18 5.38 -7.40 7.55
CA ASP A 18 4.75 -6.79 6.37
C ASP A 18 3.42 -6.05 6.68
N GLY A 19 3.22 -5.57 7.91
CA GLY A 19 1.96 -4.99 8.38
C GLY A 19 1.46 -3.84 7.49
N ALA A 20 2.36 -2.95 7.08
CA ALA A 20 2.04 -1.85 6.16
C ALA A 20 1.58 -2.35 4.77
N ARG A 21 2.25 -3.38 4.24
CA ARG A 21 1.88 -4.00 2.96
C ARG A 21 0.52 -4.69 3.05
N LYS A 22 0.29 -5.47 4.12
CA LYS A 22 -0.98 -6.17 4.37
C LYS A 22 -2.14 -5.18 4.52
N ALA A 23 -1.93 -4.07 5.22
CA ALA A 23 -2.93 -3.00 5.36
C ALA A 23 -3.30 -2.37 4.01
N CYS A 24 -2.32 -2.01 3.19
CA CYS A 24 -2.57 -1.48 1.83
C CYS A 24 -3.38 -2.47 0.98
N LEU A 25 -3.01 -3.76 0.98
CA LEU A 25 -3.73 -4.80 0.25
C LEU A 25 -5.17 -4.98 0.73
N ALA A 26 -5.40 -4.96 2.05
CA ALA A 26 -6.73 -5.05 2.63
C ALA A 26 -7.60 -3.84 2.22
N ILE A 27 -7.04 -2.64 2.25
CA ILE A 27 -7.73 -1.41 1.83
C ILE A 27 -8.07 -1.45 0.34
N PHE A 28 -7.12 -1.84 -0.53
CA PHE A 28 -7.39 -1.96 -1.97
C PHE A 28 -8.47 -2.99 -2.27
N ARG A 29 -8.46 -4.14 -1.57
CA ARG A 29 -9.50 -5.15 -1.70
C ARG A 29 -10.87 -4.65 -1.23
N LEU A 30 -10.92 -3.87 -0.15
CA LEU A 30 -12.15 -3.30 0.38
C LEU A 30 -12.76 -2.26 -0.57
N LEU A 31 -11.92 -1.40 -1.15
CA LEU A 31 -12.35 -0.32 -2.04
C LEU A 31 -12.68 -0.83 -3.45
N GLY A 32 -12.06 -1.94 -3.87
CA GLY A 32 -12.13 -2.47 -5.22
C GLY A 32 -11.04 -1.89 -6.13
N GLU A 33 -10.69 -2.64 -7.18
CA GLU A 33 -9.60 -2.31 -8.10
C GLU A 33 -9.95 -1.10 -9.00
N GLU A 34 -11.23 -0.85 -9.28
CA GLU A 34 -11.69 0.29 -10.10
C GLU A 34 -11.84 1.60 -9.31
N ASN A 35 -11.73 1.53 -7.98
CA ASN A 35 -11.83 2.71 -7.13
C ASN A 35 -10.71 3.70 -7.45
N GLU A 36 -11.05 4.98 -7.54
CA GLU A 36 -10.09 6.06 -7.85
C GLU A 36 -8.95 6.11 -6.83
N VAL A 37 -9.24 5.86 -5.55
CA VAL A 37 -8.24 5.83 -4.48
C VAL A 37 -7.29 4.65 -4.67
N THR A 38 -7.81 3.46 -4.94
CA THR A 38 -6.99 2.28 -5.24
C THR A 38 -6.09 2.54 -6.43
N ARG A 39 -6.64 3.03 -7.56
CA ARG A 39 -5.87 3.30 -8.78
C ARG A 39 -4.76 4.35 -8.57
N ARG A 40 -5.07 5.42 -7.85
CA ARG A 40 -4.11 6.49 -7.54
C ARG A 40 -2.91 5.97 -6.76
N HIS A 41 -3.15 5.21 -5.68
CA HIS A 41 -2.08 4.72 -4.82
C HIS A 41 -1.42 3.41 -5.30
N ARG A 42 -2.03 2.69 -6.26
CA ARG A 42 -1.49 1.43 -6.81
C ARG A 42 -0.10 1.61 -7.41
N ARG A 43 0.11 2.70 -8.14
CA ARG A 43 1.39 2.99 -8.80
C ARG A 43 2.52 3.19 -7.79
N ASP A 44 2.27 4.01 -6.77
CA ASP A 44 3.26 4.32 -5.73
C ASP A 44 3.53 3.12 -4.83
N PHE A 45 2.50 2.33 -4.54
CA PHE A 45 2.63 1.06 -3.83
C PHE A 45 3.50 0.05 -4.59
N SER A 46 3.23 -0.17 -5.89
CA SER A 46 4.07 -1.06 -6.71
C SER A 46 5.51 -0.57 -6.81
N SER A 47 5.72 0.75 -6.93
CA SER A 47 7.05 1.35 -6.93
C SER A 47 7.78 1.19 -5.59
N ALA A 48 7.08 1.13 -4.46
CA ALA A 48 7.69 0.93 -3.14
C ALA A 48 8.07 -0.54 -2.88
N LEU A 49 7.58 -1.48 -3.68
CA LEU A 49 7.86 -2.92 -3.56
C LEU A 49 9.04 -3.40 -4.42
N HIS A 50 9.47 -2.58 -5.38
CA HIS A 50 10.65 -2.78 -6.22
C HIS A 50 11.85 -2.03 -5.66
#